data_AF-A0ABD2N421-F1
#
_entry.id   AF-A0ABD2N421-F1
#
_cell.length_a   1.000
_cell.length_b   1.000
_cell.length_c   1.000
_cell.angle_alpha   90.00
_cell.angle_beta   90.00
_cell.angle_gamma   90.00
#
_symmetry.space_group_name_H-M   'P 1'
#
loop_
_entity.id
_entity.type
_entity.pdbx_description
1 polymer ?
#
loop_
_entity_poly.entity_id
_entity_poly.type
_entity_poly.pdbx_seq_one_letter_code
_entity_poly.pdbx_strand_id
1 'polypeptide(L)'
;MSVESTPKKSIQQEWYEFQTKFRKTYMTYEDSDKRFNIFRENFGKIQLHNQLHFAGRIDHKQGITPFTDWTSEEFSGFINDNKLKLKKRGEKHYFKNNSILPEFVDWRLQGAVSEVKDQGHCGSCWSFSATGAIEGQAKLSLGKLISLSEQNLIDCATEDYGNLGCNGGDTNAAFDYVRDNGIEEEYEYPYVAKQGKCLQKNAKLYVTRYYFVEKNEEALKEAVALNGPISVGIEATVNLQNYAGGVYFDDTCTYNINHGVLVVGYGIENERPYWLIKNSWGSSWGEQGYLKLARNQYNNCQVASMASFPLVKNES
;
A
#
# COMPACT_ATOMS: atom_id res chain seq x y z
N MET A 1 -24.54 -27.81 -22.78
CA MET A 1 -24.86 -26.89 -21.67
C MET A 1 -24.63 -25.48 -22.17
N SER A 2 -25.71 -24.77 -22.48
CA SER A 2 -25.68 -23.40 -22.95
C SER A 2 -25.15 -22.50 -21.86
N VAL A 3 -24.01 -21.85 -22.10
CA VAL A 3 -23.54 -20.75 -21.28
C VAL A 3 -24.54 -19.61 -21.49
N GLU A 4 -25.41 -19.36 -20.52
CA GLU A 4 -26.21 -18.14 -20.50
C GLU A 4 -25.22 -16.96 -20.46
N SER A 5 -25.03 -16.31 -21.59
CA SER A 5 -24.25 -15.07 -21.65
C SER A 5 -25.06 -14.00 -20.94
N THR A 6 -24.62 -13.58 -19.76
CA THR A 6 -25.13 -12.39 -19.10
C THR A 6 -25.11 -11.23 -20.12
N PRO A 7 -26.21 -10.48 -20.30
CA PRO A 7 -26.23 -9.38 -21.26
C PRO A 7 -25.07 -8.41 -20.96
N LYS A 8 -24.26 -8.11 -21.98
CA LYS A 8 -23.15 -7.17 -21.83
C LYS A 8 -23.74 -5.80 -21.47
N LYS A 9 -23.42 -5.28 -20.28
CA LYS A 9 -23.89 -3.97 -19.81
C LYS A 9 -23.50 -2.88 -20.81
N SER A 10 -24.38 -1.90 -20.98
CA SER A 10 -24.02 -0.71 -21.75
C SER A 10 -22.96 0.11 -20.99
N ILE A 11 -22.16 0.89 -21.70
CA ILE A 11 -21.16 1.75 -21.04
C ILE A 11 -21.81 2.77 -20.10
N GLN A 12 -23.04 3.21 -20.39
CA GLN A 12 -23.83 4.07 -19.50
C GLN A 12 -24.24 3.36 -18.21
N GLN A 13 -24.56 2.06 -18.26
CA GLN A 13 -24.85 1.27 -17.07
C GLN A 13 -23.58 1.08 -16.21
N GLU A 14 -22.45 0.75 -16.85
CA GLU A 14 -21.15 0.64 -16.16
C GLU A 14 -20.77 1.96 -15.47
N TRP A 15 -20.99 3.10 -16.14
CA TRP A 15 -20.78 4.42 -15.58
C TRP A 15 -21.66 4.72 -14.37
N TYR A 16 -22.97 4.44 -14.46
CA TYR A 16 -23.89 4.64 -13.34
C TYR A 16 -23.53 3.78 -12.12
N GLU A 17 -23.16 2.53 -12.34
CA GLU A 17 -22.70 1.64 -11.28
C GLU A 17 -21.37 2.10 -10.67
N PHE A 18 -20.43 2.57 -11.51
CA PHE A 18 -19.18 3.19 -11.04
C PHE A 18 -19.46 4.38 -10.12
N GLN A 19 -20.31 5.31 -10.55
CA GLN A 19 -20.66 6.49 -9.74
C GLN A 19 -21.29 6.09 -8.40
N THR A 20 -22.21 5.12 -8.43
CA THR A 20 -22.89 4.62 -7.23
C THR A 20 -21.92 3.92 -6.28
N LYS A 21 -21.09 3.01 -6.81
CA LYS A 21 -20.14 2.20 -6.05
C LYS A 21 -19.10 3.06 -5.33
N PHE A 22 -18.54 4.05 -6.02
CA PHE A 22 -17.49 4.91 -5.48
C PHE A 22 -18.00 6.28 -5.03
N ARG A 23 -19.32 6.43 -4.90
CA ARG A 23 -20.01 7.65 -4.43
C ARG A 23 -19.51 8.92 -5.14
N LYS A 24 -19.35 8.84 -6.46
CA LYS A 24 -18.82 9.94 -7.27
C LYS A 24 -19.87 11.03 -7.43
N THR A 25 -19.43 12.26 -7.19
CA THR A 25 -20.22 13.48 -7.39
C THR A 25 -19.43 14.46 -8.23
N TYR A 26 -20.08 15.09 -9.21
CA TYR A 26 -19.46 16.07 -10.10
C TYR A 26 -20.22 17.39 -10.00
N MET A 27 -19.50 18.52 -10.01
CA MET A 27 -20.08 19.84 -9.74
C MET A 27 -21.00 20.30 -10.87
N THR A 28 -20.65 19.98 -12.12
CA THR A 28 -21.40 20.38 -13.30
C THR A 28 -21.65 19.20 -14.23
N TYR A 29 -22.62 19.36 -15.15
CA TYR A 29 -22.83 18.40 -16.23
C TYR A 29 -21.58 18.25 -17.11
N GLU A 30 -20.90 19.36 -17.40
CA GLU A 30 -19.66 19.37 -18.19
C GLU A 30 -18.54 18.56 -17.52
N ASP A 31 -18.38 18.70 -16.20
CA ASP A 31 -17.43 17.88 -15.42
C ASP A 31 -17.81 16.40 -15.48
N SER A 32 -19.09 16.08 -15.35
CA SER A 32 -19.58 14.70 -15.43
C SER A 32 -19.35 14.11 -16.81
N ASP A 33 -19.57 14.86 -17.88
CA ASP A 33 -19.35 14.40 -19.26
C ASP A 33 -17.85 14.17 -19.52
N LYS A 34 -16.99 15.09 -19.06
CA LYS A 34 -15.54 14.91 -19.11
C LYS A 34 -15.10 13.64 -18.36
N ARG A 35 -15.60 13.41 -17.16
CA ARG A 35 -15.27 12.23 -16.34
C ARG A 35 -15.80 10.93 -16.96
N PHE A 36 -16.98 10.97 -17.56
CA PHE A 36 -17.52 9.84 -18.32
C PHE A 36 -16.65 9.49 -19.53
N ASN A 37 -16.15 10.48 -20.27
CA ASN A 37 -15.25 10.25 -21.41
C ASN A 37 -13.94 9.58 -20.97
N ILE A 38 -13.33 10.04 -19.87
CA ILE A 38 -12.12 9.42 -19.28
C ILE A 38 -12.41 7.99 -18.83
N PHE A 39 -13.52 7.78 -18.10
CA PHE A 39 -13.97 6.46 -17.66
C PHE A 39 -14.14 5.50 -18.85
N ARG A 40 -14.79 5.94 -19.93
CA ARG A 40 -15.00 5.15 -21.14
C ARG A 40 -13.68 4.71 -21.77
N GLU A 41 -12.71 5.61 -21.87
CA GLU A 41 -11.39 5.30 -22.42
C GLU A 41 -10.63 4.27 -21.55
N ASN A 42 -10.59 4.50 -20.24
CA ASN A 42 -9.95 3.57 -19.31
C ASN A 42 -10.66 2.21 -19.27
N PHE A 43 -12.00 2.20 -19.34
CA PHE A 43 -12.78 0.96 -19.44
C PHE A 43 -12.43 0.17 -20.73
N GLY A 44 -12.25 0.85 -21.86
CA GLY A 44 -11.76 0.22 -23.09
C GLY A 44 -10.37 -0.42 -22.91
N LYS A 45 -9.45 0.28 -22.24
CA LYS A 45 -8.11 -0.26 -21.91
C LYS A 45 -8.20 -1.49 -20.99
N ILE A 46 -9.03 -1.44 -19.95
CA ILE A 46 -9.30 -2.56 -19.05
C ILE A 46 -9.80 -3.78 -19.83
N GLN A 47 -10.75 -3.58 -20.76
CA GLN A 47 -11.27 -4.68 -21.58
C GLN A 47 -10.21 -5.32 -22.45
N LEU A 48 -9.36 -4.52 -23.10
CA LEU A 48 -8.26 -5.03 -23.93
C LEU A 48 -7.21 -5.78 -23.09
N HIS A 49 -6.82 -5.21 -21.94
CA HIS A 49 -5.91 -5.85 -20.98
C HIS A 49 -6.43 -7.22 -20.56
N ASN A 50 -7.72 -7.30 -20.21
CA ASN A 50 -8.32 -8.54 -19.74
C ASN A 50 -8.47 -9.60 -20.83
N GLN A 51 -8.49 -9.25 -22.11
CA GLN A 51 -8.39 -10.21 -23.21
C GLN A 51 -7.00 -10.88 -23.24
N LEU A 52 -5.93 -10.11 -23.00
CA LEU A 52 -4.57 -10.64 -22.90
C LEU A 52 -4.40 -11.52 -21.67
N HIS A 53 -4.97 -11.12 -20.53
CA HIS A 53 -5.02 -11.95 -19.33
C HIS A 53 -5.74 -13.29 -19.57
N PHE A 54 -6.93 -13.25 -20.19
CA PHE A 54 -7.69 -14.46 -20.53
C PHE A 54 -6.92 -15.39 -21.49
N ALA A 55 -6.11 -14.82 -22.38
CA ALA A 55 -5.23 -15.57 -23.28
C ALA A 55 -3.93 -16.09 -22.61
N GLY A 56 -3.76 -15.89 -21.30
CA GLY A 56 -2.57 -16.30 -20.54
C GLY A 56 -1.31 -15.53 -20.94
N ARG A 57 -1.45 -14.30 -21.45
CA ARG A 57 -0.32 -13.45 -21.87
C ARG A 57 0.13 -12.47 -20.77
N ILE A 58 -0.74 -12.19 -19.81
CA ILE A 58 -0.47 -11.30 -18.67
C ILE A 58 -1.04 -11.98 -17.41
N ASP A 59 -0.25 -11.99 -16.33
CA ASP A 59 -0.58 -12.74 -15.11
C ASP A 59 -1.55 -12.00 -14.17
N HIS A 60 -1.90 -10.74 -14.47
CA HIS A 60 -2.85 -9.93 -13.73
C HIS A 60 -3.98 -9.39 -14.60
N LYS A 61 -5.11 -9.10 -13.96
CA LYS A 61 -6.27 -8.45 -14.55
C LYS A 61 -6.40 -7.01 -14.07
N GLN A 62 -7.02 -6.20 -14.90
CA GLN A 62 -7.48 -4.88 -14.54
C GLN A 62 -9.00 -4.87 -14.28
N GLY A 63 -9.47 -3.86 -13.57
CA GLY A 63 -10.88 -3.70 -13.24
C GLY A 63 -11.21 -2.25 -12.94
N ILE A 64 -12.51 -1.98 -12.78
CA ILE A 64 -12.97 -0.66 -12.38
C ILE A 64 -12.57 -0.42 -10.91
N THR A 65 -11.76 0.61 -10.68
CA THR A 65 -11.29 1.09 -9.38
C THR A 65 -11.82 2.50 -9.11
N PRO A 66 -11.65 3.07 -7.90
CA PRO A 66 -12.00 4.47 -7.65
C PRO A 66 -11.32 5.48 -8.58
N PHE A 67 -10.24 5.07 -9.27
CA PHE A 67 -9.43 5.93 -10.14
C PHE A 67 -9.77 5.77 -11.63
N THR A 68 -10.74 4.95 -12.02
CA THR A 68 -11.02 4.69 -13.44
C THR A 68 -11.52 5.94 -14.20
N ASP A 69 -12.04 6.96 -13.52
CA ASP A 69 -12.40 8.26 -14.10
C ASP A 69 -11.26 9.30 -14.07
N TRP A 70 -10.02 8.88 -13.77
CA TRP A 70 -8.84 9.74 -13.75
C TRP A 70 -7.97 9.57 -14.99
N THR A 71 -7.36 10.67 -15.44
CA THR A 71 -6.33 10.62 -16.47
C THR A 71 -5.03 10.05 -15.90
N SER A 72 -4.11 9.65 -16.78
CA SER A 72 -2.78 9.19 -16.37
C SER A 72 -2.00 10.29 -15.65
N GLU A 73 -2.20 11.56 -16.01
CA GLU A 73 -1.58 12.72 -15.35
C GLU A 73 -2.14 12.92 -13.93
N GLU A 74 -3.45 12.82 -13.74
CA GLU A 74 -4.07 12.93 -12.41
C GLU A 74 -3.58 11.82 -11.47
N PHE A 75 -3.54 10.58 -11.96
CA PHE A 75 -3.07 9.45 -11.18
C PHE A 75 -1.55 9.49 -10.92
N SER A 76 -0.76 9.93 -11.91
CA SER A 76 0.68 10.19 -11.73
C SER A 76 0.93 11.29 -10.70
N GLY A 77 0.16 12.38 -10.71
CA GLY A 77 0.21 13.42 -9.69
C GLY A 77 -0.04 12.86 -8.29
N PHE A 78 -1.11 12.09 -8.13
CA PHE A 78 -1.45 11.43 -6.87
C PHE A 78 -0.35 10.52 -6.33
N ILE A 79 0.27 9.70 -7.19
CA ILE A 79 1.39 8.85 -6.75
C ILE A 79 2.61 9.71 -6.38
N ASN A 80 2.93 10.75 -7.15
CA ASN A 80 4.13 11.56 -6.94
C ASN A 80 4.01 12.53 -5.76
N ASP A 81 2.81 12.85 -5.29
CA ASP A 81 2.57 13.67 -4.09
C ASP A 81 3.11 13.02 -2.81
N ASN A 82 3.31 11.71 -2.82
CA ASN A 82 3.90 10.94 -1.71
C ASN A 82 5.37 11.27 -1.40
N LYS A 83 6.08 11.99 -2.28
CA LYS A 83 7.48 12.47 -2.17
C LYS A 83 8.29 11.81 -1.06
N LEU A 84 8.60 10.52 -1.24
CA LEU A 84 9.37 9.76 -0.25
C LEU A 84 10.76 10.36 -0.12
N LYS A 85 11.09 10.83 1.09
CA LYS A 85 12.43 11.33 1.43
C LYS A 85 13.10 10.31 2.33
N LEU A 86 14.42 10.20 2.26
CA LEU A 86 15.15 9.20 3.04
C LEU A 86 16.28 9.80 3.84
N LYS A 87 16.31 9.44 5.12
CA LYS A 87 17.53 9.48 5.93
C LYS A 87 18.05 8.05 6.09
N LYS A 88 19.29 7.80 5.66
CA LYS A 88 20.00 6.55 5.97
C LYS A 88 20.52 6.60 7.41
N ARG A 89 19.71 6.23 8.39
CA ARG A 89 20.15 6.04 9.80
C ARG A 89 19.48 4.81 10.37
N GLY A 90 20.25 3.96 11.06
CA GLY A 90 19.77 2.82 11.85
C GLY A 90 20.57 1.53 11.61
N GLU A 91 20.27 0.51 12.40
CA GLU A 91 21.01 -0.75 12.42
C GLU A 91 20.58 -1.65 11.25
N LYS A 92 21.56 -2.25 10.57
CA LYS A 92 21.29 -3.29 9.57
C LYS A 92 20.96 -4.59 10.28
N HIS A 93 19.89 -5.25 9.85
CA HIS A 93 19.61 -6.60 10.28
C HIS A 93 20.29 -7.58 9.33
N TYR A 94 21.19 -8.39 9.87
CA TYR A 94 21.82 -9.48 9.15
C TYR A 94 21.09 -10.76 9.52
N PHE A 95 20.36 -11.30 8.56
CA PHE A 95 19.72 -12.58 8.75
C PHE A 95 20.72 -13.73 8.58
N LYS A 96 20.49 -14.84 9.29
CA LYS A 96 21.33 -16.04 9.17
C LYS A 96 20.73 -16.92 8.08
N ASN A 97 21.43 -17.00 6.95
CA ASN A 97 21.05 -17.63 5.68
C ASN A 97 20.81 -19.16 5.70
N ASN A 98 20.42 -19.74 6.85
CA ASN A 98 20.34 -21.19 7.07
C ASN A 98 18.95 -21.68 7.50
N SER A 99 17.91 -20.83 7.44
CA SER A 99 16.55 -21.20 7.83
C SER A 99 15.75 -21.71 6.63
N ILE A 100 15.16 -22.90 6.72
CA ILE A 100 14.16 -23.34 5.74
C ILE A 100 12.90 -22.50 5.97
N LEU A 101 12.64 -21.55 5.06
CA LEU A 101 11.48 -20.67 5.13
C LEU A 101 10.24 -21.35 4.53
N PRO A 102 9.04 -21.08 5.06
CA PRO A 102 7.80 -21.55 4.44
C PRO A 102 7.67 -21.04 2.99
N GLU A 103 6.92 -21.77 2.15
CA GLU A 103 6.63 -21.33 0.77
C GLU A 103 5.54 -20.27 0.71
N PHE A 104 4.70 -20.22 1.75
CA PHE A 104 3.57 -19.30 1.87
C PHE A 104 3.54 -18.67 3.26
N VAL A 105 3.39 -17.35 3.29
CA VAL A 105 3.14 -16.57 4.50
C VAL A 105 2.02 -15.58 4.20
N ASP A 106 1.05 -15.49 5.11
CA ASP A 106 0.02 -14.46 5.09
C ASP A 106 -0.31 -14.04 6.53
N TRP A 107 0.21 -12.88 6.94
CA TRP A 107 0.04 -12.35 8.29
C TRP A 107 -1.40 -11.93 8.59
N ARG A 108 -2.27 -11.81 7.57
CA ARG A 108 -3.71 -11.58 7.77
C ARG A 108 -4.34 -12.79 8.47
N LEU A 109 -3.93 -14.00 8.09
CA LEU A 109 -4.43 -15.25 8.68
C LEU A 109 -4.00 -15.41 10.15
N GLN A 110 -2.95 -14.70 10.57
CA GLN A 110 -2.47 -14.69 11.96
C GLN A 110 -2.99 -13.48 12.74
N GLY A 111 -3.84 -12.65 12.13
CA GLY A 111 -4.42 -11.46 12.76
C GLY A 111 -3.38 -10.37 13.06
N ALA A 112 -2.26 -10.32 12.33
CA ALA A 112 -1.19 -9.34 12.47
C ALA A 112 -1.26 -8.23 11.42
N VAL A 113 -2.43 -8.02 10.81
CA VAL A 113 -2.66 -6.99 9.79
C VAL A 113 -4.02 -6.35 10.07
N SER A 114 -4.04 -5.04 10.32
CA SER A 114 -5.27 -4.25 10.48
C SER A 114 -6.04 -4.13 9.16
N GLU A 115 -7.26 -3.59 9.23
CA GLU A 115 -8.08 -3.24 8.07
C GLU A 115 -7.33 -2.37 7.04
N VAL A 116 -7.67 -2.51 5.76
CA VAL A 116 -7.17 -1.61 4.72
C VAL A 116 -7.76 -0.22 4.95
N LYS A 117 -6.89 0.78 5.02
CA LYS A 117 -7.25 2.19 5.15
C LYS A 117 -7.13 2.92 3.79
N ASP A 118 -7.52 4.18 3.76
CA ASP A 118 -7.50 5.02 2.56
C ASP A 118 -6.84 6.37 2.84
N GLN A 119 -5.70 6.62 2.20
CA GLN A 119 -4.94 7.86 2.35
C GLN A 119 -5.65 9.07 1.71
N GLY A 120 -6.61 8.85 0.81
CA GLY A 120 -7.27 9.92 0.08
C GLY A 120 -6.27 10.80 -0.67
N HIS A 121 -6.55 12.10 -0.80
CA HIS A 121 -5.70 13.06 -1.52
C HIS A 121 -4.56 13.66 -0.68
N CYS A 122 -3.98 12.86 0.21
CA CYS A 122 -2.84 13.23 1.04
C CYS A 122 -1.67 12.30 0.70
N GLY A 123 -0.49 12.86 0.44
CA GLY A 123 0.75 12.11 0.18
C GLY A 123 1.34 11.48 1.45
N SER A 124 0.54 10.67 2.14
CA SER A 124 0.80 10.12 3.47
C SER A 124 1.05 8.62 3.48
N CYS A 125 1.25 7.96 2.33
CA CYS A 125 1.53 6.52 2.29
C CYS A 125 2.67 6.06 3.23
N TRP A 126 3.64 6.95 3.49
CA TRP A 126 4.74 6.73 4.43
C TRP A 126 4.25 6.46 5.86
N SER A 127 3.19 7.13 6.31
CA SER A 127 2.62 6.95 7.66
C SER A 127 1.81 5.67 7.73
N PHE A 128 1.02 5.33 6.70
CA PHE A 128 0.30 4.05 6.60
C PHE A 128 1.24 2.84 6.54
N SER A 129 2.36 2.97 5.84
CA SER A 129 3.40 1.95 5.82
C SER A 129 4.03 1.77 7.21
N ALA A 130 4.25 2.87 7.95
CA ALA A 130 4.83 2.85 9.28
C ALA A 130 3.87 2.26 10.32
N THR A 131 2.63 2.77 10.40
CA THR A 131 1.61 2.26 11.31
C THR A 131 1.40 0.77 11.07
N GLY A 132 1.16 0.35 9.83
CA GLY A 132 0.94 -1.05 9.50
C GLY A 132 2.04 -2.01 10.01
N ALA A 133 3.31 -1.61 9.98
CA ALA A 133 4.39 -2.42 10.55
C ALA A 133 4.40 -2.39 12.08
N ILE A 134 4.17 -1.23 12.71
CA ILE A 134 4.06 -1.11 14.18
C ILE A 134 2.88 -1.94 14.71
N GLU A 135 1.73 -1.91 14.04
CA GLU A 135 0.53 -2.68 14.37
C GLU A 135 0.79 -4.19 14.31
N GLY A 136 1.47 -4.63 13.24
CA GLY A 136 1.89 -6.03 13.09
C GLY A 136 2.82 -6.47 14.22
N GLN A 137 3.80 -5.64 14.58
CA GLN A 137 4.69 -5.90 15.71
C GLN A 137 3.97 -5.93 17.05
N ALA A 138 3.02 -5.02 17.28
CA ALA A 138 2.19 -5.02 18.48
C ALA A 138 1.40 -6.33 18.61
N LYS A 139 0.86 -6.85 17.50
CA LYS A 139 0.20 -8.15 17.51
C LYS A 139 1.18 -9.26 17.90
N LEU A 140 2.37 -9.29 17.30
CA LEU A 140 3.33 -10.38 17.47
C LEU A 140 4.01 -10.40 18.84
N SER A 141 4.39 -9.25 19.38
CA SER A 141 5.12 -9.16 20.66
C SER A 141 4.22 -8.91 21.87
N LEU A 142 3.07 -8.23 21.69
CA LEU A 142 2.16 -7.84 22.77
C LEU A 142 0.81 -8.57 22.73
N GLY A 143 0.56 -9.38 21.68
CA GLY A 143 -0.65 -10.20 21.52
C GLY A 143 -1.89 -9.44 21.03
N LYS A 144 -1.81 -8.11 20.89
CA LYS A 144 -2.93 -7.24 20.53
C LYS A 144 -2.68 -6.54 19.20
N LEU A 145 -3.61 -6.72 18.26
CA LEU A 145 -3.66 -5.88 17.07
C LEU A 145 -4.40 -4.60 17.44
N ILE A 146 -3.74 -3.46 17.26
CA ILE A 146 -4.24 -2.13 17.60
C ILE A 146 -4.21 -1.34 16.29
N SER A 147 -5.27 -0.62 15.92
CA SER A 147 -5.23 0.28 14.77
C SER A 147 -4.65 1.63 15.21
N LEU A 148 -3.55 2.06 14.60
CA LEU A 148 -2.76 3.22 15.03
C LEU A 148 -3.01 4.43 14.15
N SER A 149 -2.83 5.62 14.71
CA SER A 149 -3.15 6.88 14.04
C SER A 149 -2.08 7.30 13.03
N GLU A 150 -2.42 7.27 11.75
CA GLU A 150 -1.60 7.93 10.73
C GLU A 150 -1.62 9.45 10.89
N GLN A 151 -2.73 10.01 11.37
CA GLN A 151 -2.90 11.45 11.55
C GLN A 151 -1.95 12.02 12.60
N ASN A 152 -1.73 11.28 13.69
CA ASN A 152 -0.74 11.61 14.69
C ASN A 152 0.65 11.77 14.05
N LEU A 153 1.05 10.86 13.16
CA LEU A 153 2.33 10.96 12.45
C LEU A 153 2.36 12.16 11.49
N ILE A 154 1.29 12.36 10.72
CA ILE A 154 1.18 13.47 9.75
C ILE A 154 1.31 14.83 10.44
N ASP A 155 0.70 14.99 11.61
CA ASP A 155 0.65 16.26 12.33
C ASP A 155 1.87 16.49 13.21
N CYS A 156 2.48 15.42 13.74
CA CYS A 156 3.51 15.53 14.79
C CYS A 156 4.91 15.10 14.35
N ALA A 157 5.06 14.11 13.47
CA ALA A 157 6.37 13.61 13.04
C ALA A 157 6.98 14.46 11.91
N THR A 158 6.90 15.79 12.00
CA THR A 158 7.13 16.72 10.88
C THR A 158 8.61 17.04 10.63
N GLU A 159 9.01 18.32 10.50
CA GLU A 159 10.32 18.73 10.00
C GLU A 159 11.49 18.24 10.86
N ASP A 160 11.31 18.19 12.18
CA ASP A 160 12.33 17.73 13.13
C ASP A 160 12.75 16.28 12.87
N TYR A 161 11.81 15.45 12.40
CA TYR A 161 12.06 14.06 12.03
C TYR A 161 12.38 13.94 10.52
N GLY A 162 11.87 14.86 9.70
CA GLY A 162 12.12 14.95 8.26
C GLY A 162 10.92 14.61 7.38
N ASN A 163 9.71 14.51 7.96
CA ASN A 163 8.47 14.33 7.20
C ASN A 163 7.76 15.66 6.97
N LEU A 164 6.93 15.72 5.93
CA LEU A 164 6.22 16.92 5.49
C LEU A 164 4.70 16.68 5.41
N GLY A 165 4.17 15.88 6.32
CA GLY A 165 2.75 15.55 6.41
C GLY A 165 2.22 14.95 5.11
N CYS A 166 1.28 15.66 4.46
CA CYS A 166 0.70 15.26 3.17
C CYS A 166 1.61 15.52 1.96
N ASN A 167 2.78 16.13 2.13
CA ASN A 167 3.75 16.37 1.06
C ASN A 167 4.90 15.34 1.07
N GLY A 168 4.62 14.14 1.60
CA GLY A 168 5.57 13.05 1.68
C GLY A 168 6.36 12.95 2.99
N GLY A 169 7.06 11.83 3.14
CA GLY A 169 7.80 11.48 4.36
C GLY A 169 8.63 10.21 4.21
N ASP A 170 9.23 9.80 5.31
CA ASP A 170 10.05 8.61 5.49
C ASP A 170 9.43 7.75 6.60
N THR A 171 9.09 6.51 6.28
CA THR A 171 8.61 5.53 7.26
C THR A 171 9.59 5.38 8.44
N ASN A 172 10.91 5.46 8.20
CA ASN A 172 11.89 5.32 9.29
C ASN A 172 11.93 6.55 10.20
N ALA A 173 11.71 7.74 9.64
CA ALA A 173 11.55 8.95 10.46
C ALA A 173 10.28 8.90 11.32
N ALA A 174 9.23 8.23 10.82
CA ALA A 174 8.06 7.92 11.63
C ALA A 174 8.42 6.97 12.80
N PHE A 175 9.22 5.93 12.56
CA PHE A 175 9.69 5.06 13.64
C PHE A 175 10.55 5.81 14.69
N ASP A 176 11.39 6.74 14.25
CA ASP A 176 12.14 7.62 15.15
C ASP A 176 11.19 8.47 16.01
N TYR A 177 10.14 9.05 15.42
CA TYR A 177 9.12 9.81 16.16
C TYR A 177 8.42 8.95 17.21
N VAL A 178 7.95 7.75 16.84
CA VAL A 178 7.23 6.86 17.75
C VAL A 178 8.16 6.29 18.84
N ARG A 179 9.47 6.21 18.59
CA ARG A 179 10.43 5.88 19.65
C ARG A 179 10.49 6.98 20.70
N ASP A 180 10.55 8.23 20.27
CA ASP A 180 10.80 9.36 21.15
C ASP A 180 9.51 9.86 21.85
N ASN A 181 8.35 9.76 21.19
CA ASN A 181 7.08 10.35 21.63
C ASN A 181 5.94 9.34 21.77
N GLY A 182 6.09 8.12 21.24
CA GLY A 182 5.01 7.14 21.14
C GLY A 182 3.99 7.49 20.07
N ILE A 183 2.91 6.71 19.98
CA ILE A 183 1.82 6.90 19.02
C ILE A 183 0.45 6.61 19.65
N GLU A 184 -0.57 7.38 19.23
CA GLU A 184 -1.98 7.19 19.60
C GLU A 184 -2.70 6.19 18.69
N GLU A 185 -3.80 5.63 19.19
CA GLU A 185 -4.68 4.77 18.42
C GLU A 185 -5.52 5.58 17.43
N GLU A 186 -5.93 4.95 16.32
CA GLU A 186 -6.74 5.57 15.27
C GLU A 186 -8.04 6.16 15.82
N TYR A 187 -8.66 5.52 16.82
CA TYR A 187 -9.90 6.02 17.42
C TYR A 187 -9.70 7.27 18.29
N GLU A 188 -8.49 7.48 18.83
CA GLU A 188 -8.16 8.63 19.68
C GLU A 188 -7.71 9.83 18.85
N TYR A 189 -7.03 9.57 17.72
CA TYR A 189 -6.59 10.59 16.77
C TYR A 189 -6.96 10.20 15.33
N PRO A 190 -8.22 10.41 14.90
CA PRO A 190 -8.70 9.91 13.61
C PRO A 190 -8.07 10.55 12.38
N TYR A 191 -7.96 9.78 11.31
CA TYR A 191 -7.49 10.22 10.00
C TYR A 191 -8.42 11.24 9.34
N VAL A 192 -7.85 12.37 8.90
CA VAL A 192 -8.59 13.44 8.17
C VAL A 192 -7.99 13.80 6.82
N ALA A 193 -6.97 13.07 6.36
CA ALA A 193 -6.32 13.25 5.06
C ALA A 193 -5.83 14.68 4.79
N LYS A 194 -5.39 15.38 5.84
CA LYS A 194 -4.86 16.75 5.77
C LYS A 194 -3.94 17.00 6.94
N GLN A 195 -2.81 17.65 6.70
CA GLN A 195 -1.93 18.07 7.78
C GLN A 195 -2.59 19.18 8.62
N GLY A 196 -2.65 18.93 9.92
CA GLY A 196 -3.15 19.81 10.97
C GLY A 196 -2.05 20.21 11.95
N LYS A 197 -2.49 20.65 13.14
CA LYS A 197 -1.59 20.90 14.27
C LYS A 197 -1.40 19.59 15.02
N CYS A 198 -0.20 19.35 15.56
CA CYS A 198 0.02 18.22 16.46
C CYS A 198 -0.84 18.37 17.73
N LEU A 199 -1.75 17.42 17.95
CA LEU A 199 -2.67 17.40 19.09
C LEU A 199 -2.51 16.14 19.97
N GLN A 200 -1.42 15.38 19.81
CA GLN A 200 -1.17 14.16 20.59
C GLN A 200 -1.19 14.45 22.09
N LYS A 201 -1.82 13.55 22.88
CA LYS A 201 -1.89 13.67 24.34
C LYS A 201 -1.48 12.39 25.08
N ASN A 202 -1.91 11.23 24.59
CA ASN A 202 -1.90 9.96 25.32
C ASN A 202 -1.35 8.81 24.46
N ALA A 203 -0.04 8.86 24.14
CA ALA A 203 0.60 7.75 23.44
C ALA A 203 0.81 6.54 24.37
N LYS A 204 0.39 5.35 23.91
CA LYS A 204 0.45 4.10 24.70
C LYS A 204 1.42 3.07 24.14
N LEU A 205 1.89 3.28 22.92
CA LEU A 205 2.76 2.36 22.20
C LEU A 205 4.00 3.08 21.70
N TYR A 206 5.16 2.46 21.86
CA TYR A 206 6.45 3.03 21.52
C TYR A 206 7.26 2.07 20.66
N VAL A 207 8.03 2.62 19.73
CA VAL A 207 9.09 1.88 19.03
C VAL A 207 10.32 1.83 19.94
N THR A 208 10.94 0.66 20.07
CA THR A 208 12.19 0.50 20.84
C THR A 208 13.40 0.67 19.95
N ARG A 209 13.34 0.09 18.75
CA ARG A 209 14.35 0.13 17.68
C ARG A 209 13.68 -0.29 16.38
N TYR A 210 14.35 -0.09 15.26
CA TYR A 210 13.96 -0.65 13.98
C TYR A 210 15.17 -1.15 13.22
N TYR A 211 14.91 -1.99 12.23
CA TYR A 211 15.90 -2.73 11.48
C TYR A 211 15.71 -2.50 10.00
N PHE A 212 16.80 -2.24 9.28
CA PHE A 212 16.81 -2.32 7.82
C PHE A 212 17.03 -3.76 7.38
N VAL A 213 16.24 -4.17 6.40
CA VAL A 213 16.45 -5.41 5.67
C VAL A 213 17.49 -5.17 4.57
N GLU A 214 18.32 -6.16 4.29
CA GLU A 214 19.24 -6.08 3.16
C GLU A 214 18.49 -5.91 1.84
N LYS A 215 19.11 -5.23 0.88
CA LYS A 215 18.46 -4.78 -0.36
C LYS A 215 18.33 -5.89 -1.40
N ASN A 216 17.74 -7.01 -1.02
CA ASN A 216 17.51 -8.16 -1.88
C ASN A 216 16.24 -8.92 -1.44
N GLU A 217 15.63 -9.63 -2.38
CA GLU A 217 14.35 -10.31 -2.16
C GLU A 217 14.45 -11.53 -1.22
N GLU A 218 15.62 -12.14 -1.10
CA GLU A 218 15.86 -13.26 -0.18
C GLU A 218 15.80 -12.79 1.28
N ALA A 219 16.51 -11.70 1.60
CA ALA A 219 16.47 -11.06 2.91
C ALA A 219 15.07 -10.51 3.24
N LEU A 220 14.36 -9.94 2.26
CA LEU A 220 12.96 -9.54 2.46
C LEU A 220 12.07 -10.74 2.77
N LYS A 221 12.28 -11.89 2.10
CA LYS A 221 11.49 -13.10 2.33
C LYS A 221 11.72 -13.61 3.74
N GLU A 222 12.97 -13.62 4.18
CA GLU A 222 13.35 -14.02 5.53
C GLU A 222 12.76 -13.08 6.59
N ALA A 223 12.87 -11.77 6.40
CA ALA A 223 12.27 -10.78 7.29
C ALA A 223 10.75 -10.98 7.42
N VAL A 224 10.05 -11.13 6.29
CA VAL A 224 8.59 -11.36 6.31
C VAL A 224 8.24 -12.66 7.03
N ALA A 225 9.02 -13.72 6.83
CA ALA A 225 8.74 -15.02 7.44
C ALA A 225 8.97 -15.04 8.95
N LEU A 226 10.04 -14.37 9.42
CA LEU A 226 10.53 -14.51 10.78
C LEU A 226 10.12 -13.34 11.69
N ASN A 227 9.79 -12.18 11.12
CA ASN A 227 9.58 -10.96 11.90
C ASN A 227 8.19 -10.34 11.76
N GLY A 228 7.38 -10.71 10.75
CA GLY A 228 6.05 -10.13 10.59
C GLY A 228 5.89 -9.30 9.31
N PRO A 229 4.86 -8.44 9.27
CA PRO A 229 4.73 -7.45 8.22
C PRO A 229 5.92 -6.48 8.17
N ILE A 230 6.39 -6.17 6.95
CA ILE A 230 7.57 -5.35 6.70
C ILE A 230 7.17 -4.11 5.89
N SER A 231 7.52 -2.92 6.38
CA SER A 231 7.34 -1.68 5.62
C SER A 231 8.28 -1.69 4.43
N VAL A 232 7.76 -1.40 3.24
CA VAL A 232 8.56 -1.29 2.03
C VAL A 232 8.22 -0.05 1.21
N GLY A 233 9.16 0.40 0.39
CA GLY A 233 8.89 1.31 -0.70
C GLY A 233 8.80 0.57 -2.03
N ILE A 234 7.82 0.94 -2.86
CA ILE A 234 7.72 0.51 -4.26
C ILE A 234 7.72 1.73 -5.19
N GLU A 235 8.06 1.49 -6.45
CA GLU A 235 7.73 2.39 -7.56
C GLU A 235 6.33 2.05 -8.06
N ALA A 236 5.35 2.90 -7.72
CA ALA A 236 4.03 2.85 -8.33
C ALA A 236 4.06 3.65 -9.65
N THR A 237 3.55 3.05 -10.71
CA THR A 237 3.42 3.68 -12.04
C THR A 237 1.94 3.86 -12.38
N VAL A 238 1.65 4.52 -13.51
CA VAL A 238 0.28 4.64 -14.02
C VAL A 238 -0.36 3.31 -14.39
N ASN A 239 0.42 2.24 -14.61
CA ASN A 239 -0.11 0.91 -14.92
C ASN A 239 -0.82 0.27 -13.71
N LEU A 240 -0.54 0.77 -12.50
CA LEU A 240 -1.12 0.28 -11.25
C LEU A 240 -2.55 0.85 -11.00
N GLN A 241 -2.97 1.87 -11.76
CA GLN A 241 -4.23 2.60 -11.58
C GLN A 241 -5.47 1.69 -11.50
N ASN A 242 -5.55 0.73 -12.42
CA ASN A 242 -6.71 -0.15 -12.57
C ASN A 242 -6.40 -1.61 -12.20
N TYR A 243 -5.33 -1.89 -11.46
CA TYR A 243 -5.05 -3.24 -10.97
C TYR A 243 -6.24 -3.79 -10.17
N ALA A 244 -6.64 -5.04 -10.44
CA ALA A 244 -7.79 -5.69 -9.79
C ALA A 244 -7.56 -7.16 -9.39
N GLY A 245 -6.36 -7.71 -9.62
CA GLY A 245 -5.98 -9.04 -9.14
C GLY A 245 -5.04 -9.80 -10.06
N GLY A 246 -4.53 -10.92 -9.56
CA GLY A 246 -3.47 -11.70 -10.20
C GLY A 246 -2.07 -11.14 -9.90
N VAL A 247 -1.02 -11.81 -10.37
CA VAL A 247 0.37 -11.41 -10.07
C VAL A 247 0.78 -10.26 -11.00
N TYR A 248 0.89 -9.07 -10.43
CA TYR A 248 1.30 -7.84 -11.10
C TYR A 248 2.80 -7.84 -11.37
N PHE A 249 3.15 -7.51 -12.61
CA PHE A 249 4.53 -7.26 -13.04
C PHE A 249 4.50 -6.03 -13.93
N ASP A 250 5.47 -5.14 -13.75
CA ASP A 250 5.60 -3.91 -14.52
C ASP A 250 7.05 -3.73 -14.99
N ASP A 251 7.26 -3.78 -16.30
CA ASP A 251 8.55 -3.57 -16.95
C ASP A 251 8.90 -2.08 -17.13
N THR A 252 7.98 -1.17 -16.81
CA THR A 252 8.22 0.27 -16.86
C THR A 252 8.77 0.84 -15.55
N CYS A 253 8.76 0.05 -14.47
CA CYS A 253 9.37 0.41 -13.20
C CYS A 253 10.89 0.65 -13.35
N THR A 254 11.38 1.73 -12.77
CA THR A 254 12.78 2.15 -12.78
C THR A 254 13.41 1.98 -11.38
N TYR A 255 14.04 3.03 -10.86
CA TYR A 255 14.61 3.12 -9.50
C TYR A 255 13.93 4.22 -8.66
N ASN A 256 12.80 4.74 -9.12
CA ASN A 256 12.10 5.89 -8.54
C ASN A 256 11.01 5.44 -7.56
N ILE A 257 11.45 4.98 -6.38
CA ILE A 257 10.53 4.60 -5.30
C ILE A 257 9.74 5.83 -4.85
N ASN A 258 8.42 5.76 -5.01
CA ASN A 258 7.51 6.89 -4.78
C ASN A 258 6.32 6.54 -3.87
N HIS A 259 6.18 5.27 -3.46
CA HIS A 259 5.01 4.84 -2.70
C HIS A 259 5.38 3.86 -1.57
N GLY A 260 5.03 4.21 -0.33
CA GLY A 260 5.24 3.39 0.86
C GLY A 260 4.08 2.44 1.08
N VAL A 261 4.36 1.15 1.21
CA VAL A 261 3.37 0.07 1.38
C VAL A 261 3.86 -0.93 2.43
N LEU A 262 3.08 -1.98 2.69
CA LEU A 262 3.41 -3.00 3.69
C LEU A 262 3.38 -4.39 3.07
N VAL A 263 4.51 -5.10 3.06
CA VAL A 263 4.54 -6.52 2.70
C VAL A 263 4.03 -7.32 3.88
N VAL A 264 2.90 -8.00 3.70
CA VAL A 264 2.22 -8.79 4.75
C VAL A 264 2.33 -10.29 4.51
N GLY A 265 3.08 -10.71 3.48
CA GLY A 265 3.18 -12.11 3.12
C GLY A 265 3.78 -12.32 1.74
N TYR A 266 3.79 -13.58 1.33
CA TYR A 266 4.22 -14.01 0.01
C TYR A 266 3.63 -15.39 -0.30
N GLY A 267 3.56 -15.73 -1.57
CA GLY A 267 3.07 -17.03 -2.02
C GLY A 267 3.45 -17.32 -3.47
N ILE A 268 2.72 -18.25 -4.06
CA ILE A 268 2.80 -18.63 -5.47
C ILE A 268 1.36 -18.75 -5.98
N GLU A 269 1.05 -18.11 -7.11
CA GLU A 269 -0.23 -18.23 -7.81
C GLU A 269 0.05 -18.56 -9.27
N ASN A 270 -0.52 -19.64 -9.80
CA ASN A 270 -0.28 -20.11 -11.17
C ASN A 270 1.22 -20.18 -11.53
N GLU A 271 2.02 -20.80 -10.65
CA GLU A 271 3.49 -20.90 -10.77
C GLU A 271 4.24 -19.56 -10.71
N ARG A 272 3.55 -18.44 -10.46
CA ARG A 272 4.14 -17.11 -10.31
C ARG A 272 4.33 -16.77 -8.83
N PRO A 273 5.58 -16.69 -8.34
CA PRO A 273 5.85 -16.21 -6.99
C PRO A 273 5.47 -14.72 -6.84
N TYR A 274 4.87 -14.36 -5.71
CA TYR A 274 4.44 -12.98 -5.43
C TYR A 274 4.74 -12.56 -3.98
N TRP A 275 4.82 -11.24 -3.79
CA TRP A 275 4.68 -10.52 -2.53
C TRP A 275 3.23 -10.14 -2.31
N LEU A 276 2.68 -10.40 -1.14
CA LEU A 276 1.36 -9.92 -0.74
C LEU A 276 1.53 -8.56 -0.05
N ILE A 277 1.04 -7.51 -0.69
CA ILE A 277 1.25 -6.13 -0.27
C ILE A 277 -0.08 -5.49 0.13
N LYS A 278 -0.15 -4.96 1.34
CA LYS A 278 -1.25 -4.09 1.78
C LYS A 278 -1.01 -2.67 1.26
N ASN A 279 -1.98 -2.14 0.51
CA ASN A 279 -1.97 -0.76 0.03
C ASN A 279 -2.81 0.15 0.96
N SER A 280 -2.75 1.46 0.75
CA SER A 280 -3.47 2.51 1.48
C SER A 280 -4.40 3.30 0.56
N TRP A 281 -4.96 2.69 -0.49
CA TRP A 281 -5.90 3.32 -1.44
C TRP A 281 -7.35 2.84 -1.27
N GLY A 282 -7.68 2.38 -0.07
CA GLY A 282 -8.98 1.81 0.28
C GLY A 282 -9.17 0.37 -0.21
N SER A 283 -10.07 -0.34 0.47
CA SER A 283 -10.40 -1.75 0.17
C SER A 283 -11.08 -1.95 -1.19
N SER A 284 -11.52 -0.88 -1.82
CA SER A 284 -12.16 -0.87 -3.14
C SER A 284 -11.18 -0.92 -4.32
N TRP A 285 -9.89 -0.73 -4.05
CA TRP A 285 -8.81 -0.84 -5.03
C TRP A 285 -8.13 -2.22 -4.95
N GLY A 286 -7.65 -2.77 -6.07
CA GLY A 286 -6.92 -4.05 -6.09
C GLY A 286 -7.73 -5.25 -5.58
N GLU A 287 -7.06 -6.20 -4.95
CA GLU A 287 -7.69 -7.36 -4.31
C GLU A 287 -8.07 -7.01 -2.87
N GLN A 288 -9.22 -6.35 -2.71
CA GLN A 288 -9.69 -5.88 -1.39
C GLN A 288 -8.68 -4.95 -0.69
N GLY A 289 -7.97 -4.12 -1.45
CA GLY A 289 -6.91 -3.23 -0.98
C GLY A 289 -5.50 -3.81 -1.03
N TYR A 290 -5.34 -5.03 -1.53
CA TYR A 290 -4.05 -5.70 -1.63
C TYR A 290 -3.55 -5.81 -3.07
N LEU A 291 -2.24 -5.86 -3.21
CA LEU A 291 -1.49 -6.11 -4.45
C LEU A 291 -0.72 -7.42 -4.31
N LYS A 292 -0.75 -8.26 -5.34
CA LYS A 292 0.22 -9.35 -5.51
C LYS A 292 1.29 -8.86 -6.47
N LEU A 293 2.45 -8.46 -5.98
CA LEU A 293 3.55 -7.99 -6.80
C LEU A 293 4.50 -9.14 -7.12
N ALA A 294 4.97 -9.25 -8.36
CA ALA A 294 5.92 -10.27 -8.78
C ALA A 294 7.16 -10.31 -7.85
N ARG A 295 7.46 -11.51 -7.34
CA ARG A 295 8.63 -11.78 -6.50
C ARG A 295 9.65 -12.60 -7.27
N ASN A 296 10.94 -12.44 -6.97
CA ASN A 296 12.04 -13.13 -7.66
C ASN A 296 12.10 -12.78 -9.16
N GLN A 297 11.70 -11.57 -9.51
CA GLN A 297 11.69 -11.06 -10.89
C GLN A 297 12.39 -9.70 -10.94
N TYR A 298 13.71 -9.72 -10.73
CA TYR A 298 14.58 -8.54 -10.80
C TYR A 298 14.20 -7.43 -9.80
N ASN A 299 13.74 -7.80 -8.59
CA ASN A 299 13.27 -6.83 -7.59
C ASN A 299 12.23 -5.88 -8.19
N ASN A 300 11.17 -6.45 -8.79
CA ASN A 300 10.19 -5.69 -9.57
C ASN A 300 9.65 -4.51 -8.76
N CYS A 301 9.64 -3.32 -9.39
CA CYS A 301 9.25 -2.06 -8.77
C CYS A 301 9.97 -1.75 -7.45
N GLN A 302 11.21 -2.22 -7.30
CA GLN A 302 12.13 -1.90 -6.20
C GLN A 302 11.65 -2.33 -4.81
N VAL A 303 10.72 -3.27 -4.71
CA VAL A 303 10.08 -3.68 -3.45
C VAL A 303 11.05 -4.06 -2.31
N ALA A 304 12.21 -4.64 -2.62
CA ALA A 304 13.23 -5.00 -1.65
C ALA A 304 14.34 -3.93 -1.49
N SER A 305 14.28 -2.81 -2.19
CA SER A 305 15.32 -1.77 -2.15
C SER A 305 15.25 -0.89 -0.91
N MET A 306 14.08 -0.85 -0.27
CA MET A 306 13.78 -0.04 0.91
C MET A 306 12.83 -0.81 1.82
N ALA A 307 13.36 -1.73 2.60
CA ALA A 307 12.59 -2.53 3.53
C ALA A 307 13.07 -2.32 4.98
N SER A 308 12.13 -2.11 5.89
CA SER A 308 12.41 -1.99 7.32
C SER A 308 11.24 -2.42 8.19
N PHE A 309 11.52 -2.76 9.43
CA PHE A 309 10.50 -3.10 10.42
C PHE A 309 10.90 -2.63 11.83
N PRO A 310 9.94 -2.18 12.65
CA PRO A 310 10.20 -1.77 14.02
C PRO A 310 10.17 -2.96 14.99
N LEU A 311 10.56 -2.72 16.23
CA LEU A 311 10.19 -3.51 17.41
C LEU A 311 9.48 -2.59 18.39
N VAL A 312 8.46 -3.09 19.08
CA VAL A 312 7.56 -2.24 19.88
C VAL A 312 7.49 -2.67 21.35
N LYS A 313 7.06 -1.73 22.21
CA LYS A 313 6.71 -1.95 23.61
C LYS A 313 5.51 -1.08 24.00
N ASN A 314 4.79 -1.47 25.05
CA ASN A 314 3.82 -0.57 25.69
C ASN A 314 4.54 0.55 26.46
N GLU A 315 3.77 1.61 26.77
CA GLU A 315 4.11 2.55 27.84
C GLU A 315 4.41 1.75 29.13
N SER A 316 5.50 2.13 29.81
CA SER A 316 5.95 1.50 31.04
C SER A 316 5.10 1.88 32.24
#